data_AF-A0A140L1N7-F1
#
_entry.id   AF-A0A140L1N7-F1
#
_cell.length_a   1.000
_cell.length_b   1.000
_cell.length_c   1.000
_cell.angle_alpha   90.00
_cell.angle_beta   90.00
_cell.angle_gamma   90.00
#
_symmetry.space_group_name_H-M   'P 1'
#
loop_
_entity.id
_entity.type
_entity.pdbx_description
1 polymer ?
#
loop_
_entity_poly.entity_id
_entity_poly.type
_entity_poly.pdbx_seq_one_letter_code
_entity_poly.pdbx_strand_id
1 'polypeptide(L)'
;MQVEICGEDHYCELFKNWYSTAMPIMDYNDTTIVAYLNLSCLIEQNINNQGLVLKNIVNQLEKRLLLSWENNYRQGKLTYTDKIILSYLARGYTRKSICELVNKSESSLKRRLYKLYDVFNSDNDVTLVLNAIKAGVIDLDGNIL
;
A
#
# COMPACT_ATOMS: atom_id res chain seq x y z
N MET A 1 -8.01 -19.69 -8.38
CA MET A 1 -9.04 -20.27 -9.26
C MET A 1 -9.37 -19.22 -10.31
N GLN A 2 -9.08 -19.50 -11.59
CA GLN A 2 -9.43 -18.64 -12.72
C GLN A 2 -10.84 -19.03 -13.19
N VAL A 3 -11.67 -18.06 -13.56
CA VAL A 3 -13.00 -18.31 -14.13
C VAL A 3 -13.03 -17.74 -15.53
N GLU A 4 -13.59 -18.50 -16.46
CA GLU A 4 -13.66 -18.14 -17.87
C GLU A 4 -15.12 -18.17 -18.29
N ILE A 5 -15.52 -17.16 -19.07
CA ILE A 5 -16.84 -17.09 -19.69
C ILE A 5 -16.62 -16.97 -21.18
N CYS A 6 -17.16 -17.93 -21.93
CA CYS A 6 -17.08 -17.95 -23.38
C CYS A 6 -18.38 -17.39 -23.97
N GLY A 7 -18.26 -16.77 -25.13
CA GLY A 7 -19.40 -16.24 -25.88
C GLY A 7 -20.41 -17.31 -26.29
N GLU A 8 -19.95 -18.55 -26.41
CA GLU A 8 -20.79 -19.73 -26.68
C GLU A 8 -21.80 -20.01 -25.55
N ASP A 9 -21.49 -19.57 -24.32
CA ASP A 9 -22.41 -19.66 -23.17
C ASP A 9 -23.50 -18.56 -23.19
N HIS A 10 -23.40 -17.59 -24.12
CA HIS A 10 -24.35 -16.50 -24.26
C HIS A 10 -25.42 -16.78 -25.33
N TYR A 11 -26.68 -16.56 -24.96
CA TYR A 11 -27.83 -16.66 -25.87
C TYR A 11 -27.81 -15.62 -27.02
N CYS A 12 -27.08 -14.52 -26.87
CA CYS A 12 -27.09 -13.41 -27.84
C CYS A 12 -25.96 -13.55 -28.87
N GLU A 13 -26.32 -13.57 -30.15
CA GLU A 13 -25.38 -13.62 -31.29
C GLU A 13 -24.25 -12.58 -31.20
N LEU A 14 -24.53 -11.39 -30.66
CA LEU A 14 -23.55 -10.31 -30.49
C LEU A 14 -22.35 -10.72 -29.64
N PHE A 15 -22.56 -11.61 -28.67
CA PHE A 15 -21.53 -12.03 -27.71
C PHE A 15 -20.87 -13.35 -28.07
N LYS A 16 -21.22 -14.01 -29.19
CA LYS A 16 -20.63 -15.31 -29.53
C LYS A 16 -19.11 -15.28 -29.70
N ASN A 17 -18.56 -14.15 -30.15
CA ASN A 17 -17.12 -13.94 -30.29
C ASN A 17 -16.52 -13.15 -29.10
N TRP A 18 -17.26 -13.03 -28.01
CA TRP A 18 -16.79 -12.38 -26.79
C TRP A 18 -16.19 -13.44 -25.86
N TYR A 19 -15.07 -13.12 -25.24
CA TYR A 19 -14.44 -13.98 -24.26
C TYR A 19 -14.00 -13.14 -23.07
N SER A 20 -14.17 -13.67 -21.86
CA SER A 20 -13.75 -12.99 -20.65
C SER A 20 -13.08 -13.93 -19.68
N THR A 21 -11.88 -13.57 -19.24
CA THR A 21 -11.19 -14.20 -18.11
C THR A 21 -11.32 -13.33 -16.87
N ALA A 22 -11.68 -13.95 -15.75
CA ALA A 22 -11.70 -13.35 -14.44
C ALA A 22 -10.65 -14.00 -13.54
N MET A 23 -9.90 -13.18 -12.80
CA MET A 23 -9.03 -13.65 -11.71
C MET A 23 -9.35 -12.95 -10.40
N PRO A 24 -9.41 -13.69 -9.29
CA PRO A 24 -9.58 -13.10 -7.96
C PRO A 24 -8.34 -12.31 -7.59
N ILE A 25 -8.54 -11.21 -6.87
CA ILE A 25 -7.49 -10.47 -6.16
C ILE A 25 -7.63 -10.82 -4.68
N MET A 26 -6.57 -11.40 -4.12
CA MET A 26 -6.48 -11.78 -2.72
C MET A 26 -5.92 -10.65 -1.87
N ASP A 27 -6.52 -10.41 -0.71
CA ASP A 27 -5.81 -9.81 0.41
C ASP A 27 -5.12 -10.92 1.19
N TYR A 28 -3.79 -10.96 1.13
CA TYR A 28 -3.00 -11.98 1.80
C TYR A 28 -2.98 -11.83 3.33
N ASN A 29 -3.39 -10.69 3.89
CA ASN A 29 -3.44 -10.51 5.35
C ASN A 29 -4.60 -11.31 5.96
N ASP A 30 -5.79 -11.19 5.36
CA ASP A 30 -7.00 -11.85 5.84
C ASP A 30 -7.31 -13.13 5.05
N THR A 31 -6.48 -13.47 4.05
CA THR A 31 -6.67 -14.60 3.12
C THR A 31 -8.03 -14.58 2.42
N THR A 32 -8.57 -13.38 2.19
CA THR A 32 -9.90 -13.17 1.58
C THR A 32 -9.78 -12.69 0.14
N ILE A 33 -10.77 -13.04 -0.69
CA ILE A 33 -10.92 -12.43 -2.00
C ILE A 33 -11.59 -11.07 -1.79
N VAL A 34 -10.92 -9.99 -2.21
CA VAL A 34 -11.43 -8.63 -2.05
C VAL A 34 -12.01 -8.06 -3.34
N ALA A 35 -11.63 -8.61 -4.49
CA ALA A 35 -12.13 -8.19 -5.79
C ALA A 35 -11.88 -9.28 -6.86
N TYR A 36 -12.44 -9.06 -8.06
CA TYR A 36 -12.09 -9.80 -9.27
C TYR A 36 -11.64 -8.82 -10.36
N LEU A 37 -10.55 -9.14 -11.04
CA LEU A 37 -10.13 -8.42 -12.24
C LEU A 37 -10.59 -9.21 -13.47
N ASN A 38 -11.41 -8.55 -14.29
CA ASN A 38 -11.94 -9.11 -15.53
C ASN A 38 -11.19 -8.52 -16.73
N LEU A 39 -10.76 -9.38 -17.63
CA LEU A 39 -10.27 -9.01 -18.95
C LEU A 39 -11.20 -9.61 -19.98
N SER A 40 -11.84 -8.75 -20.76
CA SER A 40 -12.77 -9.15 -21.81
C SER A 40 -12.23 -8.73 -23.17
N CYS A 41 -12.37 -9.59 -24.17
CA CYS A 41 -11.93 -9.34 -25.53
C CYS A 41 -13.02 -9.75 -26.52
N LEU A 42 -13.05 -9.04 -27.65
CA LEU A 42 -13.82 -9.42 -28.82
C LEU A 42 -12.83 -10.08 -29.80
N ILE A 43 -13.19 -11.25 -30.31
CA ILE A 43 -12.38 -12.12 -31.18
C ILE A 43 -11.43 -13.03 -30.37
N GLU A 44 -11.61 -14.33 -30.55
CA GLU A 44 -11.09 -15.46 -29.76
C GLU A 44 -9.56 -15.70 -29.86
N GLN A 45 -8.81 -14.77 -30.46
CA GLN A 45 -7.39 -14.98 -30.68
C GLN A 45 -6.60 -14.72 -29.39
N ASN A 46 -5.96 -15.78 -28.87
CA ASN A 46 -5.00 -15.79 -27.74
C ASN A 46 -5.56 -15.77 -26.31
N ILE A 47 -6.61 -16.56 -26.03
CA ILE A 47 -7.12 -16.83 -24.67
C ILE A 47 -6.00 -17.20 -23.67
N ASN A 48 -5.07 -18.08 -24.05
CA ASN A 48 -3.98 -18.52 -23.17
C ASN A 48 -3.04 -17.37 -22.75
N ASN A 49 -2.86 -16.35 -23.60
CA ASN A 49 -2.06 -15.18 -23.24
C ASN A 49 -2.81 -14.24 -22.29
N GLN A 50 -4.14 -14.17 -22.39
CA GLN A 50 -4.97 -13.34 -21.50
C GLN A 50 -4.85 -13.80 -20.04
N GLY A 51 -4.94 -15.10 -19.78
CA GLY A 51 -4.78 -15.64 -18.43
C GLY A 51 -3.41 -15.32 -17.82
N LEU A 52 -2.33 -15.41 -18.61
CA LEU A 52 -0.98 -15.07 -18.14
C LEU A 52 -0.79 -13.57 -17.89
N VAL A 53 -1.31 -12.71 -18.77
CA VAL A 53 -1.30 -11.25 -18.59
C VAL A 53 -2.08 -10.89 -17.34
N LEU A 54 -3.29 -11.43 -17.18
CA LEU A 54 -4.16 -11.16 -16.05
C LEU A 54 -3.50 -11.59 -14.73
N LYS A 55 -2.88 -12.78 -14.70
CA LYS A 55 -2.11 -13.27 -13.54
C LYS A 55 -0.99 -12.31 -13.15
N ASN A 56 -0.24 -11.81 -14.12
CA ASN A 56 0.84 -10.88 -13.85
C ASN A 56 0.33 -9.56 -13.27
N ILE A 57 -0.79 -9.04 -13.78
CA ILE A 57 -1.41 -7.82 -13.26
C ILE A 57 -1.93 -8.04 -11.84
N VAL A 58 -2.68 -9.13 -11.60
CA VAL A 58 -3.21 -9.49 -10.27
C VAL A 58 -2.08 -9.61 -9.26
N ASN A 59 -1.01 -10.34 -9.58
CA ASN A 59 0.16 -10.47 -8.68
C ASN A 59 0.78 -9.11 -8.31
N GLN A 60 0.80 -8.14 -9.23
CA GLN A 60 1.33 -6.80 -8.94
C GLN A 60 0.37 -5.98 -8.08
N LEU A 61 -0.94 -6.12 -8.29
CA LEU A 61 -1.96 -5.47 -7.47
C LEU A 61 -1.93 -6.02 -6.05
N GLU A 62 -1.89 -7.34 -5.88
CA GLU A 62 -1.83 -7.99 -4.55
C GLU A 62 -0.57 -7.58 -3.78
N LYS A 63 0.59 -7.49 -4.45
CA LYS A 63 1.83 -6.97 -3.84
C LYS A 63 1.67 -5.53 -3.36
N ARG A 64 1.00 -4.67 -4.14
CA ARG A 64 0.74 -3.28 -3.75
C ARG A 64 -0.25 -3.19 -2.59
N LEU A 65 -1.28 -4.04 -2.58
CA LEU A 65 -2.23 -4.13 -1.47
C LEU A 65 -1.53 -4.52 -0.18
N LEU A 66 -0.68 -5.55 -0.21
CA LEU A 66 0.12 -5.97 0.95
C LEU A 66 0.98 -4.84 1.50
N LEU A 67 1.75 -4.16 0.63
CA LEU A 67 2.57 -3.01 1.03
C LEU A 67 1.73 -1.86 1.61
N SER A 68 0.57 -1.59 1.01
CA SER A 68 -0.34 -0.56 1.50
C SER A 68 -0.89 -0.89 2.89
N TRP A 69 -1.19 -2.15 3.16
CA TRP A 69 -1.65 -2.60 4.47
C TRP A 69 -0.55 -2.48 5.51
N GLU A 70 0.67 -2.95 5.23
CA GLU A 70 1.80 -2.82 6.16
C GLU A 70 2.05 -1.35 6.51
N ASN A 71 1.97 -0.47 5.51
CA ASN A 71 2.08 0.96 5.69
C ASN A 71 0.91 1.50 6.53
N ASN A 72 -0.34 1.20 6.18
CA ASN A 72 -1.55 1.65 6.90
C ASN A 72 -1.58 1.16 8.35
N TYR A 73 -1.14 -0.07 8.61
CA TYR A 73 -1.02 -0.63 9.96
C TYR A 73 0.01 0.14 10.78
N ARG A 74 1.16 0.49 10.18
CA ARG A 74 2.16 1.36 10.82
C ARG A 74 1.59 2.77 11.04
N GLN A 75 0.87 3.34 10.08
CA GLN A 75 0.24 4.66 10.21
C GLN A 75 -0.82 4.70 11.31
N GLY A 76 -1.67 3.67 11.42
CA GLY A 76 -2.75 3.58 12.42
C GLY A 76 -2.26 3.56 13.87
N LYS A 77 -1.00 3.19 14.11
CA LYS A 77 -0.36 3.26 15.44
C LYS A 77 0.21 4.63 15.79
N LEU A 78 0.29 5.55 14.83
CA LEU A 78 0.88 6.87 15.01
C LEU A 78 -0.18 7.88 15.45
N THR A 79 0.14 8.61 16.50
CA THR A 79 -0.64 9.77 16.92
C THR A 79 -0.30 10.97 16.04
N TYR A 80 -1.15 12.01 16.01
CA TYR A 80 -0.82 13.26 15.32
C TYR A 80 0.52 13.86 15.78
N THR A 81 0.82 13.78 17.07
CA THR A 81 2.11 14.20 17.63
C THR A 81 3.29 13.41 17.03
N ASP A 82 3.12 12.11 16.78
CA ASP A 82 4.17 11.31 16.12
C ASP A 82 4.43 11.79 14.70
N LYS A 83 3.36 12.02 13.93
CA LYS A 83 3.46 12.54 12.56
C LYS A 83 4.14 13.92 12.54
N ILE A 84 3.81 14.80 13.48
CA ILE A 84 4.47 16.11 13.66
C ILE A 84 5.96 15.97 13.95
N ILE A 85 6.36 15.05 14.84
CA ILE A 85 7.78 14.84 15.17
C ILE A 85 8.55 14.39 13.92
N LEU A 86 8.03 13.41 13.17
CA LEU A 86 8.63 12.94 11.92
C LEU A 86 8.73 14.07 10.89
N SER A 87 7.69 14.89 10.79
CA SER A 87 7.59 16.06 9.92
C SER A 87 8.64 17.13 10.25
N TYR A 88 8.92 17.38 11.52
CA TYR A 88 10.00 18.29 11.93
C TYR A 88 11.40 17.70 11.73
N LEU A 89 11.59 16.41 12.01
CA LEU A 89 12.85 15.72 11.74
C LEU A 89 13.20 15.77 10.25
N ALA A 90 12.22 15.52 9.38
CA ALA A 90 12.40 15.57 7.92
C ALA A 90 12.82 16.97 7.43
N ARG A 91 12.34 18.02 8.09
CA ARG A 91 12.72 19.42 7.80
C ARG A 91 14.00 19.87 8.51
N GLY A 92 14.74 18.96 9.15
CA GLY A 92 16.04 19.25 9.75
C GLY A 92 15.99 19.97 11.10
N TYR A 93 14.85 19.98 11.79
CA TYR A 93 14.75 20.59 13.12
C TYR A 93 15.54 19.79 14.15
N THR A 94 16.19 20.49 15.08
CA THR A 94 16.90 19.85 16.19
C THR A 94 15.91 19.29 17.22
N ARG A 95 16.31 18.25 17.95
CA ARG A 95 15.47 17.67 19.02
C ARG A 95 15.06 18.70 20.08
N LYS A 96 15.92 19.67 20.38
CA LYS A 96 15.62 20.77 21.31
C LYS A 96 14.47 21.63 20.76
N SER A 97 14.58 22.08 19.51
CA SER A 97 13.52 22.85 18.84
C SER A 97 12.21 22.07 18.74
N ILE A 98 12.28 20.77 18.48
CA ILE A 98 11.09 19.89 18.45
C ILE A 98 10.42 19.81 19.83
N CYS A 99 11.19 19.71 20.92
CA CYS A 99 10.63 19.72 22.27
C CYS A 99 9.81 20.99 22.56
N GLU A 100 10.36 22.14 22.15
CA GLU A 100 9.71 23.44 22.30
C GLU A 100 8.43 23.52 21.45
N LEU A 101 8.49 23.15 20.16
CA LEU A 101 7.36 23.21 19.24
C LEU A 101 6.23 22.24 19.59
N VAL A 102 6.57 21.07 20.13
CA VAL A 102 5.59 20.03 20.49
C VAL A 102 5.14 20.18 21.96
N ASN A 103 5.71 21.14 22.70
CA ASN A 103 5.47 21.38 24.12
C ASN A 103 5.64 20.11 24.98
N LYS A 104 6.82 19.48 24.86
CA LYS A 104 7.18 18.24 25.58
C LYS A 104 8.58 18.34 26.16
N SER A 105 8.81 17.62 27.26
CA SER A 105 10.16 17.44 27.81
C SER A 105 11.04 16.61 26.88
N GLU A 106 12.35 16.80 26.96
CA GLU A 106 13.33 15.99 26.22
C GLU A 106 13.19 14.50 26.53
N SER A 107 12.91 14.15 27.79
CA SER A 107 12.66 12.76 28.20
C SER A 107 11.43 12.17 27.51
N SER A 108 10.36 12.96 27.36
CA SER A 108 9.14 12.54 26.68
C SER A 108 9.37 12.37 25.18
N LEU A 109 10.12 13.29 24.56
CA LEU A 109 10.49 13.19 23.15
C LEU A 109 11.37 11.96 22.91
N LYS A 110 12.39 11.72 23.74
CA LYS A 110 13.28 10.56 23.66
C LYS A 110 12.50 9.25 23.73
N ARG A 111 11.59 9.10 24.70
CA ARG A 111 10.73 7.91 24.81
C ARG A 111 9.88 7.70 23.54
N ARG A 112 9.33 8.78 22.99
CA ARG A 112 8.49 8.71 21.78
C ARG A 112 9.33 8.36 20.54
N LEU A 113 10.54 8.90 20.40
CA LEU A 113 11.47 8.54 19.34
C LEU A 113 11.85 7.06 19.38
N TYR A 114 12.09 6.47 20.57
CA TYR A 114 12.33 5.02 20.65
C TYR A 114 11.14 4.21 20.14
N LYS A 115 9.91 4.59 20.53
CA LYS A 115 8.71 3.94 19.98
C LYS A 115 8.66 4.07 18.45
N LEU A 116 9.04 5.22 17.90
CA LEU A 116 9.07 5.43 16.45
C LEU A 116 10.17 4.59 15.78
N TYR A 117 11.34 4.46 16.40
CA TYR A 117 12.39 3.56 15.92
C TYR A 117 11.92 2.12 15.84
N ASP A 118 11.18 1.64 16.85
CA ASP A 118 10.61 0.29 16.84
C ASP A 118 9.54 0.14 15.74
N VAL A 119 8.66 1.13 15.57
CA VAL A 119 7.59 1.10 14.56
C VAL A 119 8.14 1.10 13.13
N PHE A 120 9.25 1.81 12.90
CA PHE A 120 9.85 1.97 11.58
C PHE A 120 11.08 1.10 11.33
N ASN A 121 11.46 0.25 12.30
CA ASN A 121 12.66 -0.56 12.27
C ASN A 121 13.90 0.25 11.83
N SER A 122 14.21 1.29 12.60
CA SER A 122 15.22 2.29 12.27
C SER A 122 16.12 2.61 13.45
N ASP A 123 17.42 2.68 13.24
CA ASP A 123 18.39 2.87 14.32
C ASP A 123 18.75 4.34 14.59
N ASN A 124 18.31 5.27 13.74
CA ASN A 124 18.63 6.69 13.85
C ASN A 124 17.57 7.59 13.17
N ASP A 125 17.69 8.91 13.36
CA ASP A 125 16.72 9.89 12.86
C ASP A 125 16.64 9.90 11.32
N VAL A 126 17.75 9.67 10.62
CA VAL A 126 17.79 9.66 9.15
C VAL A 126 17.05 8.45 8.60
N THR A 127 17.34 7.25 9.10
CA THR A 127 16.65 6.02 8.67
C THR A 127 15.19 6.04 9.08
N LEU A 128 14.86 6.64 10.22
CA LEU A 128 13.48 6.87 10.66
C LEU A 128 12.71 7.72 9.66
N VAL A 129 13.25 8.87 9.26
CA VAL A 129 12.61 9.78 8.28
C VAL A 129 12.44 9.09 6.93
N LEU A 130 13.47 8.39 6.43
CA LEU A 130 13.38 7.68 5.15
C LEU A 130 12.30 6.60 5.17
N ASN A 131 12.19 5.85 6.27
CA ASN A 131 11.16 4.82 6.41
C ASN A 131 9.76 5.43 6.59
N ALA A 132 9.64 6.59 7.23
CA ALA A 132 8.38 7.34 7.31
C ALA A 132 7.90 7.85 5.95
N ILE A 133 8.82 8.31 5.09
CA ILE A 133 8.51 8.71 3.70
C ILE A 133 8.07 7.49 2.88
N LYS A 134 8.82 6.38 2.95
CA LYS A 134 8.46 5.13 2.26
C LYS A 134 7.11 4.58 2.69
N ALA A 135 6.75 4.76 3.96
CA ALA A 135 5.46 4.36 4.51
C ALA A 135 4.32 5.35 4.17
N GLY A 136 4.61 6.45 3.48
CA GLY A 136 3.63 7.46 3.09
C GLY A 136 3.04 8.24 4.28
N VAL A 137 3.78 8.37 5.38
CA VAL A 137 3.34 9.17 6.55
C VAL A 137 3.64 10.65 6.35
N ILE A 138 4.76 10.93 5.68
CA ILE A 138 5.19 12.27 5.29
C ILE A 138 5.70 12.23 3.83
N ASP A 139 5.63 13.35 3.12
CA ASP A 139 6.21 13.51 1.80
C ASP A 139 7.70 13.90 1.84
N LEU A 140 8.31 14.13 0.67
CA LEU A 140 9.71 14.50 0.53
C LEU A 140 10.03 15.91 1.07
N ASP A 141 9.02 16.77 1.19
CA ASP A 141 9.13 18.12 1.78
C ASP A 141 8.82 18.10 3.30
N GLY A 142 8.56 16.91 3.84
CA GLY A 142 8.22 16.68 5.24
C GLY A 142 6.76 16.99 5.59
N ASN A 143 5.86 17.25 4.64
CA ASN A 143 4.43 17.46 4.93
C ASN A 143 3.76 16.15 5.31
N ILE A 144 2.80 16.22 6.24
CA ILE A 144 2.05 15.05 6.71
C ILE A 144 1.03 14.63 5.65
N LEU A 145 0.96 13.32 5.37
CA LEU A 145 -0.04 12.68 4.52
C LEU A 145 -1.16 12.00 5.33
#